data_AF-A0A3M8G063-F1
#
_entry.id   AF-A0A3M8G063-F1
#
_cell.length_a   1.000
_cell.length_b   1.000
_cell.length_c   1.000
_cell.angle_alpha   90.00
_cell.angle_beta   90.00
_cell.angle_gamma   90.00
#
_symmetry.space_group_name_H-M   'P 1'
#
loop_
_entity.id
_entity.type
_entity.pdbx_description
1 polymer ?
#
loop_
_entity_poly.entity_id
_entity_poly.type
_entity_poly.pdbx_seq_one_letter_code
_entity_poly.pdbx_strand_id
1 'polypeptide(L)'
;MAPGTPGARFRPFGKLKINSEGDIAFVAFLIEGEAGVNHTNRYGIWAYDHSENEVISVIRQGDSINVSNDPAVQDNRIVGDLFLFDFPIEMNERGQILVSGNIGTENGVLLFQLPGYDTCPADTNNDGQLTPADFTAWINAFNNNLPECDQNGDGACTPTDFTAWIANYNSGC
;
A
#
# COMPACT_ATOMS: atom_id res chain seq x y z
N MET A 1 -10.00 15.48 9.36
CA MET A 1 -8.60 15.93 9.29
C MET A 1 -7.88 15.02 8.30
N ALA A 2 -6.76 15.45 7.72
CA ALA A 2 -5.98 14.62 6.81
C ALA A 2 -5.13 13.63 7.62
N PRO A 3 -5.33 12.31 7.45
CA PRO A 3 -4.48 11.30 8.09
C PRO A 3 -3.02 11.44 7.66
N GLY A 4 -2.10 11.07 8.56
CA GLY A 4 -0.66 11.27 8.38
C GLY A 4 -0.20 12.73 8.44
N THR A 5 -1.08 13.71 8.67
CA THR A 5 -0.69 15.13 8.80
C THR A 5 -1.46 15.81 9.94
N PRO A 6 -0.99 15.71 11.20
CA PRO A 6 -1.69 16.22 12.37
C PRO A 6 -2.12 17.68 12.23
N GLY A 7 -3.42 17.95 12.39
CA GLY A 7 -3.99 19.30 12.30
C GLY A 7 -4.26 19.81 10.88
N ALA A 8 -3.77 19.15 9.83
CA ALA A 8 -4.09 19.53 8.46
C ALA A 8 -5.50 19.06 8.05
N ARG A 9 -6.09 19.75 7.08
CA ARG A 9 -7.42 19.47 6.56
C ARG A 9 -7.39 19.36 5.04
N PHE A 10 -8.20 18.47 4.50
CA PHE A 10 -8.39 18.31 3.07
C PHE A 10 -9.13 19.49 2.45
N ARG A 11 -8.74 19.86 1.21
CA ARG A 11 -9.41 20.80 0.31
C ARG A 11 -8.64 20.93 -1.01
N PRO A 12 -9.27 20.81 -2.20
CA PRO A 12 -10.34 19.90 -2.60
C PRO A 12 -9.83 18.46 -2.82
N PHE A 13 -10.74 17.52 -3.11
CA PHE A 13 -10.39 16.18 -3.58
C PHE A 13 -10.25 16.19 -5.11
N GLY A 14 -9.31 15.41 -5.61
CA GLY A 14 -9.05 15.22 -7.03
C GLY A 14 -9.59 13.89 -7.55
N LYS A 15 -8.78 13.22 -8.37
CA LYS A 15 -9.11 11.91 -8.95
C LYS A 15 -9.19 10.84 -7.87
N LEU A 16 -10.04 9.83 -8.09
CA LEU A 16 -10.18 8.67 -7.22
C LEU A 16 -10.30 7.38 -8.05
N LYS A 17 -9.94 6.26 -7.43
CA LYS A 17 -10.07 4.90 -7.96
C LYS A 17 -10.55 3.98 -6.85
N ILE A 18 -11.42 3.03 -7.17
CA ILE A 18 -11.93 1.99 -6.27
C ILE A 18 -11.71 0.62 -6.90
N ASN A 19 -11.42 -0.40 -6.08
CA ASN A 19 -11.28 -1.81 -6.48
C ASN A 19 -12.51 -2.63 -6.02
N SER A 20 -12.54 -3.95 -6.28
CA SER A 20 -13.67 -4.82 -5.91
C SER A 20 -13.81 -5.05 -4.41
N GLU A 21 -12.72 -4.96 -3.66
CA GLU A 21 -12.70 -5.14 -2.21
C GLU A 21 -13.19 -3.90 -1.45
N GLY A 22 -13.28 -2.76 -2.15
CA GLY A 22 -13.81 -1.51 -1.60
C GLY A 22 -12.75 -0.54 -1.09
N ASP A 23 -11.47 -0.78 -1.37
CA ASP A 23 -10.43 0.22 -1.15
C ASP A 23 -10.61 1.39 -2.10
N ILE A 24 -10.22 2.58 -1.63
CA ILE A 24 -10.34 3.80 -2.42
C ILE A 24 -9.04 4.56 -2.37
N ALA A 25 -8.32 4.66 -3.49
CA ALA A 25 -7.20 5.58 -3.63
C ALA A 25 -7.68 6.93 -4.18
N PHE A 26 -7.27 8.05 -3.58
CA PHE A 26 -7.69 9.37 -4.01
C PHE A 26 -6.62 10.45 -3.85
N VAL A 27 -6.64 11.43 -4.76
CA VAL A 27 -5.84 12.65 -4.67
C VAL A 27 -6.52 13.61 -3.71
N ALA A 28 -5.76 14.24 -2.83
CA ALA A 28 -6.27 15.39 -2.09
C ALA A 28 -5.25 16.53 -2.00
N PHE A 29 -5.78 17.73 -1.84
CA PHE A 29 -5.02 18.91 -1.47
C PHE A 29 -5.24 19.20 0.01
N LEU A 30 -4.27 19.88 0.62
CA LEU A 30 -4.29 20.35 1.99
C LEU A 30 -4.37 21.87 2.00
N ILE A 31 -4.99 22.42 3.05
CA ILE A 31 -5.11 23.88 3.22
C ILE A 31 -3.73 24.47 3.55
N GLU A 32 -3.15 25.24 2.64
CA GLU A 32 -1.92 25.99 2.90
C GLU A 32 -2.09 27.02 4.03
N GLY A 33 -1.04 27.18 4.83
CA GLY A 33 -1.02 28.06 6.01
C GLY A 33 -1.54 27.38 7.28
N GLU A 34 -2.10 26.17 7.20
CA GLU A 34 -2.52 25.38 8.36
C GLU A 34 -1.52 24.24 8.62
N ALA A 35 -1.24 23.94 9.89
CA ALA A 35 -0.45 22.77 10.29
C ALA A 35 0.89 22.60 9.55
N GLY A 36 1.55 23.70 9.17
CA GLY A 36 2.83 23.69 8.43
C GLY A 36 2.73 23.38 6.93
N VAL A 37 1.51 23.33 6.39
CA VAL A 37 1.26 23.10 4.96
C VAL A 37 1.64 24.35 4.14
N ASN A 38 2.38 24.16 3.06
CA ASN A 38 2.80 25.18 2.12
C ASN A 38 2.93 24.59 0.69
N HIS A 39 3.28 25.43 -0.30
CA HIS A 39 3.40 25.04 -1.70
C HIS A 39 4.30 23.84 -2.03
N THR A 40 5.16 23.40 -1.11
CA THR A 40 6.05 22.24 -1.28
C THR A 40 5.59 21.00 -0.53
N ASN A 41 4.38 20.96 0.06
CA ASN A 41 3.83 19.77 0.73
C ASN A 41 2.29 19.71 0.77
N ARG A 42 1.61 20.44 -0.13
CA ARG A 42 0.16 20.69 -0.03
C ARG A 42 -0.73 19.65 -0.69
N TYR A 43 -0.21 18.56 -1.23
CA TYR A 43 -1.03 17.52 -1.83
C TYR A 43 -0.34 16.17 -1.78
N GLY A 44 -1.13 15.13 -2.07
CA GLY A 44 -0.69 13.76 -2.05
C GLY A 44 -1.79 12.81 -2.50
N ILE A 45 -1.52 11.54 -2.25
CA ILE A 45 -2.44 10.43 -2.42
C ILE A 45 -2.72 9.85 -1.03
N TRP A 46 -3.99 9.64 -0.77
CA TRP A 46 -4.48 8.91 0.39
C TRP A 46 -5.25 7.70 -0.10
N ALA A 47 -5.40 6.72 0.77
CA ALA A 47 -6.22 5.56 0.50
C ALA A 47 -7.13 5.25 1.68
N TYR A 48 -8.37 4.88 1.41
CA TYR A 48 -9.19 4.13 2.35
C TYR A 48 -8.85 2.65 2.19
N ASP A 49 -8.36 2.06 3.27
CA ASP A 49 -8.09 0.63 3.41
C ASP A 49 -9.32 -0.01 4.06
N HIS A 50 -9.98 -0.90 3.31
CA HIS A 50 -11.18 -1.58 3.79
C HIS A 50 -10.87 -2.60 4.89
N SER A 51 -9.68 -3.21 4.87
CA SER A 51 -9.26 -4.26 5.80
C SER A 51 -9.02 -3.69 7.20
N GLU A 52 -8.42 -2.50 7.27
CA GLU A 52 -8.17 -1.78 8.52
C GLU A 52 -9.30 -0.77 8.86
N ASN A 53 -10.23 -0.52 7.92
CA ASN A 53 -11.30 0.47 8.04
C ASN A 53 -10.74 1.87 8.40
N GLU A 54 -9.63 2.24 7.78
CA GLU A 54 -8.92 3.50 8.03
C GLU A 54 -8.59 4.22 6.72
N VAL A 55 -8.48 5.56 6.78
CA VAL A 55 -7.87 6.33 5.71
C VAL A 55 -6.41 6.59 6.05
N ILE A 56 -5.50 6.17 5.19
CA ILE A 56 -4.05 6.32 5.35
C ILE A 56 -3.47 7.32 4.34
N SER A 57 -2.36 7.96 4.71
CA SER A 57 -1.54 8.75 3.79
C SER A 57 -0.62 7.79 3.04
N VAL A 58 -0.77 7.70 1.71
CA VAL A 58 0.07 6.83 0.87
C VAL A 58 1.38 7.53 0.56
N ILE A 59 1.31 8.74 -0.01
CA ILE A 59 2.47 9.56 -0.31
C ILE A 59 2.05 11.02 -0.50
N ARG A 60 2.89 11.96 -0.06
CA ARG A 60 2.67 13.38 -0.28
C ARG A 60 3.86 14.01 -0.97
N GLN A 61 3.58 15.12 -1.65
CA GLN A 61 4.61 16.06 -2.02
C GLN A 61 5.41 16.45 -0.75
N GLY A 62 6.73 16.50 -0.89
CA GLY A 62 7.67 16.80 0.19
C GLY A 62 8.06 15.60 1.05
N ASP A 63 7.42 14.43 0.90
CA ASP A 63 7.84 13.23 1.61
C ASP A 63 9.19 12.71 1.06
N SER A 64 9.97 12.05 1.92
CA SER A 64 11.24 11.42 1.55
C SER A 64 11.03 9.92 1.36
N ILE A 65 11.41 9.37 0.22
CA ILE A 65 11.28 7.95 -0.10
C ILE A 65 12.63 7.34 -0.45
N ASN A 66 12.92 6.14 0.05
CA ASN A 66 14.07 5.36 -0.38
C ASN A 66 13.76 4.73 -1.75
N VAL A 67 14.54 5.06 -2.77
CA VAL A 67 14.39 4.50 -4.13
C VAL A 67 15.42 3.41 -4.45
N SER A 68 16.24 3.05 -3.47
CA SER A 68 17.16 1.92 -3.62
C SER A 68 16.39 0.61 -3.68
N ASN A 69 16.79 -0.28 -4.59
CA ASN A 69 16.29 -1.67 -4.62
C ASN A 69 16.86 -2.53 -3.48
N ASP A 70 17.92 -2.07 -2.81
CA ASP A 70 18.47 -2.68 -1.62
C ASP A 70 18.01 -1.88 -0.39
N PRO A 71 17.20 -2.44 0.52
CA PRO A 71 16.68 -1.73 1.69
C PRO A 71 17.78 -1.37 2.70
N ALA A 72 18.93 -2.05 2.67
CA ALA A 72 20.09 -1.69 3.51
C ALA A 72 20.81 -0.43 2.98
N VAL A 73 20.59 -0.07 1.73
CA VAL A 73 21.13 1.14 1.11
C VAL A 73 20.07 2.23 1.10
N GLN A 74 20.42 3.38 1.69
CA GLN A 74 19.53 4.53 1.74
C GLN A 74 19.82 5.47 0.55
N ASP A 75 18.96 5.44 -0.48
CA ASP A 75 18.88 6.45 -1.54
C ASP A 75 17.57 7.23 -1.36
N ASN A 76 17.56 8.13 -0.39
CA ASN A 76 16.38 8.90 -0.03
C ASN A 76 16.23 10.12 -0.93
N ARG A 77 15.09 10.21 -1.61
CA ARG A 77 14.74 11.29 -2.53
C ARG A 77 13.44 11.95 -2.11
N ILE A 78 13.35 13.26 -2.32
CA ILE A 78 12.15 14.03 -2.02
C ILE A 78 11.15 13.87 -3.15
N VAL A 79 9.89 13.58 -2.81
CA VAL A 79 8.78 13.65 -3.74
C VAL A 79 8.51 15.11 -4.08
N GLY A 80 8.81 15.50 -5.32
CA GLY A 80 8.64 16.86 -5.82
C GLY A 80 7.20 17.10 -6.26
N ASP A 81 6.92 16.93 -7.54
CA ASP A 81 5.56 16.96 -8.07
C ASP A 81 5.03 15.54 -8.26
N LEU A 82 3.74 15.32 -7.98
CA LEU A 82 3.05 14.11 -8.37
C LEU A 82 2.18 14.48 -9.56
N PHE A 83 2.30 13.76 -10.69
CA PHE A 83 1.61 14.10 -11.94
C PHE A 83 0.11 13.75 -11.91
N LEU A 84 -0.59 14.17 -10.86
CA LEU A 84 -1.95 13.78 -10.49
C LEU A 84 -3.02 14.40 -11.39
N PHE A 85 -2.68 15.47 -12.10
CA PHE A 85 -3.60 16.15 -13.01
C PHE A 85 -3.57 15.57 -14.41
N ASP A 86 -2.40 15.13 -14.86
CA ASP A 86 -2.20 14.61 -16.21
C ASP A 86 -2.51 13.11 -16.30
N PHE A 87 -2.31 12.35 -15.21
CA PHE A 87 -2.53 10.91 -15.16
C PHE A 87 -3.63 10.51 -14.16
N PRO A 88 -4.47 9.52 -14.47
CA PRO A 88 -5.38 8.94 -13.48
C PRO A 88 -4.59 8.27 -12.35
N ILE A 89 -5.19 8.20 -11.16
CA ILE A 89 -4.74 7.22 -10.16
C ILE A 89 -5.14 5.85 -10.69
N GLU A 90 -4.19 4.94 -10.76
CA GLU A 90 -4.47 3.53 -11.04
C GLU A 90 -4.32 2.71 -9.76
N MET A 91 -5.28 1.80 -9.57
CA MET A 91 -5.30 0.83 -8.50
C MET A 91 -5.83 -0.49 -9.05
N ASN A 92 -5.22 -1.59 -8.65
CA ASN A 92 -5.66 -2.94 -9.02
C ASN A 92 -6.39 -3.64 -7.86
N GLU A 93 -6.89 -4.85 -8.14
CA GLU A 93 -7.62 -5.68 -7.16
C GLU A 93 -6.75 -6.18 -6.00
N ARG A 94 -5.43 -6.01 -6.07
CA ARG A 94 -4.48 -6.35 -5.00
C ARG A 94 -4.13 -5.14 -4.13
N GLY A 95 -4.91 -4.07 -4.17
CA GLY A 95 -4.62 -2.84 -3.41
C GLY A 95 -3.33 -2.12 -3.83
N GLN A 96 -2.77 -2.44 -5.01
CA GLN A 96 -1.56 -1.77 -5.49
C GLN A 96 -1.92 -0.46 -6.19
N ILE A 97 -1.32 0.64 -5.76
CA ILE A 97 -1.54 1.98 -6.30
C ILE A 97 -0.31 2.42 -7.10
N LEU A 98 -0.51 2.69 -8.39
CA LEU A 98 0.54 3.22 -9.27
C LEU A 98 0.57 4.74 -9.20
N VAL A 99 1.75 5.30 -8.96
CA VAL A 99 1.97 6.74 -8.82
C VAL A 99 3.13 7.17 -9.69
N SER A 100 2.98 8.28 -10.41
CA SER A 100 4.08 8.88 -11.19
C SER A 100 4.33 10.31 -10.76
N GLY A 101 5.59 10.76 -10.78
CA GLY A 101 5.95 12.11 -10.39
C GLY A 101 7.43 12.41 -10.52
N ASN A 102 7.83 13.59 -10.05
CA ASN A 102 9.23 13.92 -9.83
C ASN A 102 9.68 13.35 -8.49
N ILE A 103 10.74 12.56 -8.52
CA ILE A 103 11.38 11.97 -7.35
C ILE A 103 12.84 12.45 -7.34
N GLY A 104 13.14 13.40 -6.46
CA GLY A 104 14.38 14.18 -6.50
C GLY A 104 14.43 15.08 -7.74
N THR A 105 15.44 14.91 -8.58
CA THR A 105 15.61 15.65 -9.84
C THR A 105 15.15 14.88 -11.08
N GLU A 106 14.58 13.69 -10.89
CA GLU A 106 14.22 12.76 -11.96
C GLU A 106 12.72 12.51 -11.98
N ASN A 107 12.21 11.99 -13.11
CA ASN A 107 10.86 11.45 -13.18
C ASN A 107 10.90 9.97 -12.78
N GLY A 108 9.92 9.53 -12.01
CA GLY A 108 9.81 8.15 -11.55
C GLY A 108 8.38 7.65 -11.54
N VAL A 109 8.27 6.33 -11.42
CA VAL A 109 7.02 5.62 -11.15
C VAL A 109 7.23 4.80 -9.88
N LEU A 110 6.27 4.89 -8.96
CA LEU A 110 6.24 4.18 -7.69
C LEU A 110 5.00 3.30 -7.67
N LEU A 111 5.14 2.12 -7.05
CA LEU A 111 4.04 1.22 -6.76
C LEU A 111 3.91 1.13 -5.25
N PHE A 112 2.78 1.55 -4.70
CA PHE A 112 2.47 1.44 -3.28
C PHE A 112 1.52 0.25 -3.06
N GLN A 113 1.73 -0.47 -1.98
CA GLN A 113 0.87 -1.57 -1.54
C GLN A 113 0.07 -1.09 -0.31
N LEU A 114 -1.25 -1.25 -0.33
CA LEU A 114 -2.05 -1.04 0.88
C LEU A 114 -1.78 -2.14 1.92
N PRO A 115 -1.87 -1.84 3.22
CA PRO A 115 -1.89 -2.84 4.28
C PRO A 115 -2.99 -3.89 4.04
N GLY A 116 -2.86 -5.06 4.66
CA GLY A 116 -3.83 -6.15 4.51
C GLY A 116 -3.80 -6.89 3.16
N TYR A 117 -3.11 -6.35 2.16
CA TYR A 117 -2.78 -7.05 0.93
C TYR A 117 -1.34 -7.56 1.00
N ASP A 118 -1.16 -8.72 1.61
CA ASP A 118 0.10 -9.44 1.44
C ASP A 118 0.27 -9.75 -0.06
N THR A 119 1.32 -9.20 -0.65
CA THR A 119 1.71 -9.47 -2.04
C THR A 119 2.05 -10.94 -2.25
N CYS A 120 2.15 -11.70 -1.17
CA CYS A 120 2.43 -13.11 -1.15
C CYS A 120 1.67 -13.78 -0.02
N PRO A 121 0.38 -14.13 -0.19
CA PRO A 121 -0.38 -14.82 0.86
C PRO A 121 0.33 -16.09 1.36
N ALA A 122 1.12 -16.73 0.48
CA ALA A 122 1.92 -17.89 0.82
C ALA A 122 3.20 -17.60 1.62
N ASP A 123 3.64 -16.34 1.80
CA ASP A 123 4.71 -15.92 2.73
C ASP A 123 4.16 -15.86 4.16
N THR A 124 3.82 -17.01 4.72
CA THR A 124 3.05 -17.10 5.97
C THR A 124 3.89 -16.72 7.21
N ASN A 125 5.20 -16.55 7.07
CA ASN A 125 6.06 -16.08 8.16
C ASN A 125 6.37 -14.56 8.07
N ASN A 126 5.94 -13.89 6.99
CA ASN A 126 6.13 -12.47 6.70
C ASN A 126 7.61 -12.04 6.73
N ASP A 127 8.51 -12.91 6.27
CA ASP A 127 9.95 -12.61 6.17
C ASP A 127 10.34 -11.98 4.83
N GLY A 128 9.39 -11.86 3.91
CA GLY A 128 9.54 -11.27 2.59
C GLY A 128 10.11 -12.24 1.55
N GLN A 129 10.28 -13.53 1.87
CA GLN A 129 10.79 -14.54 0.97
C GLN A 129 9.88 -15.77 0.93
N LEU A 130 9.35 -16.07 -0.26
CA LEU A 130 8.61 -17.31 -0.48
C LEU A 130 9.56 -18.53 -0.53
N THR A 131 9.60 -19.28 0.56
CA THR A 131 10.49 -20.43 0.77
C THR A 131 9.75 -21.60 1.43
N PRO A 132 10.38 -22.80 1.55
CA PRO A 132 9.80 -23.88 2.34
C PRO A 132 9.58 -23.55 3.83
N ALA A 133 10.17 -22.47 4.35
CA ALA A 133 9.92 -22.02 5.73
C ALA A 133 8.46 -21.58 5.91
N ASP A 134 7.84 -21.03 4.87
CA ASP A 134 6.44 -20.57 4.91
C ASP A 134 5.45 -21.71 5.06
N PHE A 135 5.74 -22.86 4.46
CA PHE A 135 4.89 -24.04 4.65
C PHE A 135 4.88 -24.47 6.13
N THR A 136 6.02 -24.35 6.80
CA THR A 136 6.12 -24.65 8.24
C THR A 136 5.35 -23.61 9.07
N ALA A 137 5.42 -22.34 8.69
CA ALA A 137 4.63 -21.28 9.33
C ALA A 137 3.13 -21.48 9.10
N TRP A 138 2.70 -21.85 7.89
CA TRP A 138 1.31 -22.14 7.58
C TRP A 138 0.77 -23.33 8.37
N ILE A 139 1.54 -24.42 8.54
CA ILE A 139 1.15 -25.54 9.42
C ILE A 139 0.92 -25.04 10.86
N ASN A 140 1.78 -24.17 11.36
CA ASN A 140 1.62 -23.60 12.70
C ASN A 140 0.38 -22.70 12.79
N ALA A 141 0.14 -21.85 11.79
CA ALA A 141 -1.06 -21.01 11.71
C ALA A 141 -2.34 -21.85 11.70
N PHE A 142 -2.38 -22.89 10.86
CA PHE A 142 -3.52 -23.80 10.73
C PHE A 142 -3.83 -24.52 12.05
N ASN A 143 -2.81 -25.08 12.71
CA ASN A 143 -3.00 -25.80 13.98
C ASN A 143 -3.44 -24.90 15.15
N ASN A 144 -3.16 -23.60 15.08
CA ASN A 144 -3.51 -22.63 16.11
C ASN A 144 -4.68 -21.72 15.70
N ASN A 145 -5.28 -21.94 14.52
CA ASN A 145 -6.37 -21.14 13.97
C ASN A 145 -6.04 -19.62 13.95
N LEU A 146 -4.84 -19.28 13.48
CA LEU A 146 -4.37 -17.89 13.32
C LEU A 146 -4.83 -17.30 11.97
N PRO A 147 -4.96 -15.97 11.82
CA PRO A 147 -5.49 -15.37 10.59
C PRO A 147 -4.74 -15.77 9.31
N GLU A 148 -3.44 -16.01 9.39
CA GLU A 148 -2.57 -16.26 8.23
C GLU A 148 -2.78 -17.65 7.62
N CYS A 149 -3.56 -18.54 8.26
CA CYS A 149 -3.97 -19.78 7.61
C CYS A 149 -5.11 -19.61 6.60
N ASP A 150 -5.85 -18.50 6.62
CA ASP A 150 -6.88 -18.19 5.64
C ASP A 150 -6.23 -17.72 4.33
N GLN A 151 -6.08 -18.65 3.40
CA GLN A 151 -5.34 -18.46 2.16
C GLN A 151 -6.25 -18.18 0.97
N ASN A 152 -7.55 -18.42 1.12
CA ASN A 152 -8.55 -18.10 0.11
C ASN A 152 -9.37 -16.83 0.46
N GLY A 153 -9.15 -16.23 1.63
CA GLY A 153 -9.79 -15.00 2.09
C GLY A 153 -11.27 -15.18 2.46
N ASP A 154 -11.70 -16.40 2.80
CA ASP A 154 -13.11 -16.67 3.11
C ASP A 154 -13.50 -16.44 4.59
N GLY A 155 -12.53 -16.04 5.40
CA GLY A 155 -12.67 -15.74 6.81
C GLY A 155 -12.61 -16.96 7.74
N ALA A 156 -12.28 -18.15 7.21
CA ALA A 156 -12.21 -19.37 7.99
C ALA A 156 -10.99 -20.23 7.63
N CYS A 157 -10.18 -20.60 8.63
CA CYS A 157 -9.13 -21.60 8.43
C CYS A 157 -9.70 -23.02 8.37
N THR A 158 -9.80 -23.55 7.16
CA THR A 158 -10.31 -24.89 6.89
C THR A 158 -9.38 -25.65 5.93
N PRO A 159 -9.60 -26.96 5.70
CA PRO A 159 -8.76 -27.71 4.76
C PRO A 159 -8.75 -27.17 3.32
N THR A 160 -9.69 -26.30 2.93
CA THR A 160 -9.65 -25.64 1.60
C THR A 160 -8.46 -24.69 1.46
N ASP A 161 -8.00 -24.11 2.57
CA ASP A 161 -6.85 -23.21 2.59
C ASP A 161 -5.54 -23.89 2.21
N PHE A 162 -5.40 -25.19 2.43
CA PHE A 162 -4.21 -25.91 1.97
C PHE A 162 -4.11 -25.88 0.44
N THR A 163 -5.24 -26.00 -0.25
CA THR A 163 -5.27 -25.95 -1.72
C THR A 163 -4.99 -24.53 -2.21
N ALA A 164 -5.51 -23.51 -1.51
CA ALA A 164 -5.22 -22.12 -1.79
C ALA A 164 -3.75 -21.77 -1.54
N TRP A 165 -3.15 -22.24 -0.44
CA TRP A 165 -1.73 -22.06 -0.13
C TRP A 165 -0.84 -22.63 -1.25
N ILE A 166 -1.13 -23.84 -1.74
CA ILE A 166 -0.39 -24.43 -2.87
C ILE A 166 -0.53 -23.55 -4.13
N ALA A 167 -1.72 -23.03 -4.41
CA ALA A 167 -1.95 -22.17 -5.56
C ALA A 167 -1.16 -20.85 -5.43
N ASN A 168 -1.19 -20.23 -4.25
CA ASN A 168 -0.47 -19.01 -3.93
C ASN A 168 1.05 -19.24 -4.03
N TYR A 169 1.57 -20.31 -3.44
CA TYR A 169 3.00 -20.66 -3.48
C TYR A 169 3.50 -20.88 -4.92
N ASN A 170 2.73 -21.56 -5.76
CA ASN A 170 3.11 -21.79 -7.16
C ASN A 170 2.94 -20.55 -8.04
N SER A 171 2.10 -19.60 -7.63
CA SER A 171 1.91 -18.32 -8.32
C SER A 171 2.99 -17.31 -7.97
N GLY A 172 3.70 -17.52 -6.86
CA GLY A 172 4.74 -16.65 -6.36
C GLY A 172 4.19 -15.44 -5.60
N CYS A 173 5.08 -14.48 -5.40
CA CYS A 173 4.82 -13.08 -5.05
C CYS A 173 5.15 -12.21 -6.29
#